data_AF-A0A7X5E729-F1
#
_entry.id   AF-A0A7X5E729-F1
#
_cell.length_a   1.000
_cell.length_b   1.000
_cell.length_c   1.000
_cell.angle_alpha   90.00
_cell.angle_beta   90.00
_cell.angle_gamma   90.00
#
_symmetry.space_group_name_H-M   'P 1'
#
loop_
_entity.id
_entity.type
_entity.pdbx_description
1 polymer ?
#
loop_
_entity_poly.entity_id
_entity_poly.type
_entity_poly.pdbx_seq_one_letter_code
_entity_poly.pdbx_strand_id
1 'polypeptide(L)'
;MEQRLVCDTVRDLLPMYIDQMTSDTTNRSMEEHMESCGECRAVMEQMKQPVQAETAPEVKEFKKFLKESKKRMRWFYWFMAAAAMIAVLTCFIVNLATEKGLSWFYIVCMGIGTAYFPAYVFIVSHKHKFEKALAALSVCVIGLVGTVQVVLYHLMGIGDIWFWKLGLPIVSYWLVAVWMGVFFRIIFHCNWLYAIAVIALLAIPSNYYTNRLVGCYEGIFDFFENFISNGLGNLLLAIILLCCAKWWDR
;
A
#
# COMPACT_ATOMS: atom_id res chain seq x y z
N MET A 1 -41.13 -48.69 17.11
CA MET A 1 -41.97 -48.51 15.90
C MET A 1 -41.04 -47.94 14.85
N GLU A 2 -40.68 -48.73 13.84
CA GLU A 2 -39.89 -48.24 12.70
C GLU A 2 -40.77 -47.31 11.86
N GLN A 3 -40.42 -46.03 11.81
CA GLN A 3 -41.10 -45.05 10.97
C GLN A 3 -40.57 -45.19 9.54
N ARG A 4 -41.38 -45.73 8.63
CA ARG A 4 -41.06 -45.72 7.19
C ARG A 4 -41.12 -44.28 6.68
N LEU A 5 -39.98 -43.74 6.27
CA LEU A 5 -39.88 -42.41 5.67
C LEU A 5 -40.57 -42.37 4.32
N VAL A 6 -41.26 -41.26 4.03
CA VAL A 6 -41.87 -40.97 2.73
C VAL A 6 -40.82 -40.30 1.84
N CYS A 7 -40.90 -40.49 0.52
CA CYS A 7 -39.89 -40.02 -0.44
C CYS A 7 -39.56 -38.52 -0.30
N ASP A 8 -40.55 -37.67 -0.02
CA ASP A 8 -40.34 -36.23 0.14
C ASP A 8 -39.44 -35.92 1.33
N THR A 9 -39.66 -36.58 2.47
CA THR A 9 -38.82 -36.44 3.67
C THR A 9 -37.39 -36.93 3.42
N VAL A 10 -37.22 -37.98 2.62
CA VAL A 10 -35.88 -38.48 2.25
C VAL A 10 -35.15 -37.49 1.35
N ARG A 11 -35.85 -36.85 0.40
CA ARG A 11 -35.27 -35.81 -0.46
C ARG A 11 -34.88 -34.56 0.32
N ASP A 12 -35.68 -34.15 1.29
CA ASP A 12 -35.38 -32.99 2.15
C ASP A 12 -34.17 -33.23 3.06
N LEU A 13 -34.00 -34.48 3.55
CA LEU A 13 -32.91 -34.87 4.44
C LEU A 13 -31.63 -35.30 3.69
N LEU A 14 -31.73 -35.55 2.39
CA LEU A 14 -30.63 -36.07 1.55
C LEU A 14 -29.35 -35.22 1.62
N PRO A 15 -29.39 -33.88 1.54
CA PRO A 15 -28.18 -33.06 1.63
C PRO A 15 -27.48 -33.22 2.97
N MET A 16 -28.24 -33.22 4.07
CA MET A 16 -27.69 -33.40 5.42
C MET A 16 -27.15 -34.82 5.64
N TYR A 17 -27.77 -35.81 5.02
CA TYR A 17 -27.29 -37.20 5.03
C TYR A 17 -25.96 -37.36 4.27
N ILE A 18 -25.83 -36.74 3.09
CA ILE A 18 -24.60 -36.74 2.29
C ILE A 18 -23.44 -36.07 3.07
N ASP A 19 -23.75 -34.98 3.78
CA ASP A 19 -22.80 -34.26 4.63
C ASP A 19 -22.55 -34.91 6.01
N GLN A 20 -23.13 -36.11 6.27
CA GLN A 20 -23.03 -36.85 7.54
C GLN A 20 -23.47 -36.06 8.78
N MET A 21 -24.45 -35.16 8.62
CA MET A 21 -24.99 -34.32 9.70
C MET A 21 -26.29 -34.87 10.30
N THR A 22 -26.72 -36.07 9.89
CA THR A 22 -27.92 -36.75 10.40
C THR A 22 -27.57 -37.77 11.49
N SER A 23 -28.52 -38.03 12.40
CA SER A 23 -28.35 -39.00 13.48
C SER A 23 -28.31 -40.45 12.98
N ASP A 24 -27.69 -41.37 13.73
CA ASP A 24 -27.59 -42.80 13.37
C ASP A 24 -28.96 -43.46 13.14
N THR A 25 -29.97 -43.06 13.91
CA THR A 25 -31.35 -43.52 13.75
C THR A 25 -31.92 -43.08 12.39
N THR A 26 -31.65 -41.83 12.00
CA THR A 26 -32.07 -41.27 10.70
C THR A 26 -31.31 -41.95 9.54
N ASN A 27 -30.02 -42.25 9.72
CA ASN A 27 -29.19 -42.91 8.71
C ASN A 27 -29.74 -44.30 8.35
N ARG A 28 -30.07 -45.12 9.36
CA ARG A 28 -30.68 -46.44 9.12
C ARG A 28 -32.00 -46.35 8.36
N SER A 29 -32.88 -45.45 8.75
CA SER A 29 -34.17 -45.27 8.06
C SER A 29 -34.02 -44.73 6.63
N MET A 30 -32.98 -43.95 6.36
CA MET A 30 -32.63 -43.49 5.00
C MET A 30 -32.10 -44.65 4.15
N GLU A 31 -31.20 -45.48 4.69
CA GLU A 31 -30.66 -46.67 4.02
C GLU A 31 -31.76 -47.67 3.64
N GLU A 32 -32.66 -48.01 4.57
CA GLU A 32 -33.81 -48.89 4.33
C GLU A 32 -34.75 -48.37 3.22
N HIS A 33 -34.99 -47.05 3.18
CA HIS A 33 -35.79 -46.45 2.12
C HIS A 33 -35.06 -46.46 0.77
N MET A 34 -33.75 -46.23 0.76
CA MET A 34 -32.92 -46.24 -0.44
C MET A 34 -32.66 -47.64 -1.02
N GLU A 35 -32.87 -48.71 -0.25
CA GLU A 35 -32.90 -50.09 -0.75
C GLU A 35 -34.19 -50.40 -1.53
N SER A 36 -35.30 -49.78 -1.15
CA SER A 36 -36.62 -50.03 -1.75
C SER A 36 -37.06 -48.99 -2.79
N CYS A 37 -36.45 -47.79 -2.81
CA CYS A 37 -36.77 -46.72 -3.75
C CYS A 37 -35.60 -46.34 -4.68
N GLY A 38 -35.73 -46.70 -5.97
CA GLY A 38 -34.73 -46.36 -6.99
C GLY A 38 -34.64 -44.87 -7.33
N GLU A 39 -35.73 -44.11 -7.19
CA GLU A 39 -35.74 -42.68 -7.48
C GLU A 39 -34.88 -41.88 -6.48
N CYS A 40 -35.05 -42.13 -5.17
CA CYS A 40 -34.26 -41.47 -4.14
C CYS A 40 -32.77 -41.82 -4.25
N ARG A 41 -32.45 -43.05 -4.69
CA ARG A 41 -31.07 -43.47 -4.99
C ARG A 41 -30.46 -42.70 -6.16
N ALA A 42 -31.21 -42.52 -7.25
CA ALA A 42 -30.74 -41.76 -8.40
C ALA A 42 -30.48 -40.28 -8.06
N VAL A 43 -31.33 -39.66 -7.24
CA VAL A 43 -31.16 -38.28 -6.77
C VAL A 43 -29.91 -38.15 -5.90
N MET A 44 -29.66 -39.11 -5.01
CA MET A 44 -28.45 -39.11 -4.18
C MET A 44 -27.18 -39.26 -5.01
N GLU A 45 -27.19 -40.13 -6.03
CA GLU A 45 -26.04 -40.26 -6.94
C GLU A 45 -25.80 -38.97 -7.73
N GLN A 46 -26.85 -38.29 -8.21
CA GLN A 46 -26.71 -36.99 -8.87
C GLN A 46 -26.14 -35.92 -7.94
N MET A 47 -26.52 -35.90 -6.66
CA MET A 47 -25.99 -34.95 -5.67
C MET A 47 -24.57 -35.29 -5.20
N LYS A 48 -24.19 -36.58 -5.20
CA LYS A 48 -22.82 -37.04 -4.88
C LYS A 48 -21.83 -36.83 -6.02
N GLN A 49 -22.30 -36.59 -7.24
CA GLN A 49 -21.40 -36.21 -8.32
C GLN A 49 -20.68 -34.92 -7.92
N PRO A 50 -19.34 -34.90 -7.99
CA PRO A 50 -18.59 -33.71 -7.63
C PRO A 50 -19.04 -32.58 -8.56
N VAL A 51 -19.72 -31.58 -7.98
CA VAL A 51 -20.02 -30.33 -8.67
C VAL A 51 -18.69 -29.82 -9.18
N GLN A 52 -18.49 -29.78 -10.50
CA GLN A 52 -17.26 -29.30 -11.12
C GLN A 52 -17.15 -27.77 -10.98
N ALA A 53 -17.17 -27.25 -9.77
CA ALA A 53 -16.97 -25.84 -9.48
C ALA A 53 -15.59 -25.35 -9.99
N GLU A 54 -14.62 -26.26 -10.15
CA GLU A 54 -13.30 -25.95 -10.69
C GLU A 54 -13.25 -25.75 -12.23
N THR A 55 -14.27 -26.18 -12.98
CA THR A 55 -14.31 -26.03 -14.45
C THR A 55 -15.17 -24.86 -14.92
N ALA A 56 -15.84 -24.15 -14.00
CA ALA A 56 -16.59 -22.94 -14.33
C ALA A 56 -15.66 -21.96 -15.11
N PRO A 57 -16.04 -21.55 -16.34
CA PRO A 57 -15.19 -20.72 -17.19
C PRO A 57 -14.76 -19.43 -16.48
N GLU A 58 -15.63 -18.86 -15.65
CA GLU A 58 -15.35 -17.66 -14.84
C GLU A 58 -14.17 -17.85 -13.87
N VAL A 59 -14.04 -19.01 -13.23
CA VAL A 59 -12.95 -19.30 -12.27
C VAL A 59 -11.61 -19.51 -13.01
N LYS A 60 -11.64 -20.14 -14.19
CA LYS A 60 -10.45 -20.31 -15.03
C LYS A 60 -9.98 -18.99 -15.63
N GLU A 61 -10.90 -18.17 -16.12
CA GLU A 61 -10.59 -16.83 -16.63
C GLU A 61 -10.04 -15.95 -15.52
N PHE A 62 -10.67 -15.91 -14.35
CA PHE A 62 -10.16 -15.17 -13.19
C PHE A 62 -8.75 -15.63 -12.76
N LYS A 63 -8.50 -16.95 -12.70
CA LYS A 63 -7.15 -17.48 -12.44
C LYS A 63 -6.14 -17.09 -13.53
N LYS A 64 -6.55 -17.03 -14.80
CA LYS A 64 -5.70 -16.59 -15.92
C LYS A 64 -5.36 -15.10 -15.81
N PHE A 65 -6.36 -14.24 -15.55
CA PHE A 65 -6.15 -12.82 -15.29
C PHE A 65 -5.22 -12.58 -14.10
N LEU A 66 -5.37 -13.34 -13.01
CA LEU A 66 -4.47 -13.27 -11.85
C LEU A 66 -3.04 -13.70 -12.18
N LYS A 67 -2.85 -14.70 -13.04
CA LYS A 67 -1.51 -15.13 -13.48
C LYS A 67 -0.85 -14.08 -14.39
N GLU A 68 -1.61 -13.50 -15.31
CA GLU A 68 -1.14 -12.45 -16.22
C GLU A 68 -0.78 -11.17 -15.47
N SER A 69 -1.60 -10.74 -14.50
CA SER A 69 -1.30 -9.58 -13.67
C SER A 69 -0.05 -9.78 -12.80
N LYS A 70 0.11 -10.97 -12.18
CA LYS A 70 1.34 -11.33 -11.44
C LYS A 70 2.57 -11.36 -12.34
N LYS A 71 2.44 -11.83 -13.58
CA LYS A 71 3.54 -11.83 -14.56
C LYS A 71 3.93 -10.40 -14.95
N ARG A 72 2.95 -9.53 -15.23
CA ARG A 72 3.20 -8.11 -15.55
C ARG A 72 3.87 -7.39 -14.39
N MET A 73 3.40 -7.62 -13.17
CA MET A 73 3.98 -7.05 -11.95
C MET A 73 5.42 -7.54 -11.72
N ARG A 74 5.69 -8.83 -11.95
CA ARG A 74 7.06 -9.39 -11.87
C ARG A 74 8.00 -8.74 -12.89
N TRP A 75 7.55 -8.53 -14.12
CA TRP A 75 8.32 -7.82 -15.14
C TRP A 75 8.62 -6.39 -14.73
N PHE A 76 7.62 -5.66 -14.21
CA PHE A 76 7.81 -4.30 -13.73
C PHE A 76 8.88 -4.22 -12.62
N TYR A 77 8.83 -5.13 -11.63
CA TYR A 77 9.87 -5.19 -10.60
C TYR A 77 11.26 -5.52 -11.15
N TRP A 78 11.35 -6.42 -12.14
CA TRP A 78 12.61 -6.73 -12.83
C TRP A 78 13.19 -5.52 -13.55
N PHE A 79 12.35 -4.77 -14.29
CA PHE A 79 12.78 -3.54 -14.96
C PHE A 79 13.27 -2.50 -13.97
N MET A 80 12.53 -2.28 -12.87
CA MET A 80 12.93 -1.34 -11.84
C MET A 80 14.26 -1.75 -11.21
N ALA A 81 14.42 -3.03 -10.85
CA ALA A 81 15.67 -3.55 -10.27
C ALA A 81 16.85 -3.42 -11.24
N ALA A 82 16.66 -3.71 -12.52
CA ALA A 82 17.70 -3.50 -13.53
C ALA A 82 18.10 -2.02 -13.65
N ALA A 83 17.13 -1.11 -13.67
CA ALA A 83 17.40 0.34 -13.69
C ALA A 83 18.17 0.80 -12.44
N ALA A 84 17.79 0.32 -11.25
CA ALA A 84 18.50 0.62 -10.01
C ALA A 84 19.95 0.10 -10.05
N MET A 85 20.18 -1.12 -10.55
CA MET A 85 21.52 -1.68 -10.71
C MET A 85 22.38 -0.85 -11.68
N ILE A 86 21.81 -0.42 -12.81
CA ILE A 86 22.51 0.44 -13.77
C ILE A 86 22.87 1.78 -13.13
N ALA A 87 21.95 2.40 -12.37
CA ALA A 87 22.21 3.65 -11.68
C ALA A 87 23.36 3.52 -10.66
N VAL A 88 23.35 2.47 -9.84
CA VAL A 88 24.43 2.18 -8.87
C VAL A 88 25.77 1.97 -9.56
N LEU A 89 25.82 1.14 -10.61
CA LEU A 89 27.05 0.87 -11.36
C LEU A 89 27.59 2.12 -12.04
N THR A 90 26.73 2.94 -12.65
CA THR A 90 27.13 4.19 -13.29
C THR A 90 27.72 5.16 -12.27
N CYS A 91 27.04 5.37 -11.14
CA CYS A 91 27.54 6.25 -10.07
C CYS A 91 28.85 5.74 -9.46
N PHE A 92 29.00 4.42 -9.32
CA PHE A 92 30.24 3.79 -8.84
C PHE A 92 31.42 4.07 -9.78
N ILE A 93 31.25 3.82 -11.08
CA ILE A 93 32.31 4.04 -12.09
C ILE A 93 32.69 5.52 -12.15
N VAL A 94 31.71 6.42 -12.21
CA VAL A 94 31.94 7.86 -12.27
C VAL A 94 32.70 8.34 -11.02
N ASN A 95 32.29 7.93 -9.82
CA ASN A 95 32.93 8.38 -8.58
C ASN A 95 34.40 7.90 -8.50
N LEU A 96 34.67 6.66 -8.92
CA LEU A 96 36.03 6.14 -8.99
C LEU A 96 36.88 6.90 -10.03
N ALA A 97 36.29 7.28 -11.16
CA ALA A 97 36.97 8.01 -12.21
C ALA A 97 37.27 9.47 -11.84
N THR A 98 36.35 10.16 -11.16
CA THR A 98 36.48 11.59 -10.82
C THR A 98 37.24 11.81 -9.53
N GLU A 99 36.93 11.05 -8.48
CA GLU A 99 37.38 11.33 -7.12
C GLU A 99 38.35 10.28 -6.58
N LYS A 100 38.56 9.17 -7.31
CA LYS A 100 39.39 8.02 -6.88
C LYS A 100 38.96 7.45 -5.51
N GLY A 101 37.73 7.75 -5.08
CA GLY A 101 37.14 7.38 -3.80
C GLY A 101 35.69 6.96 -3.98
N LEU A 102 34.95 6.88 -2.87
CA LEU A 102 33.49 6.66 -2.84
C LEU A 102 32.87 7.77 -2.01
N SER A 103 32.21 8.75 -2.65
CA SER A 103 31.57 9.88 -1.96
C SER A 103 30.05 9.92 -2.23
N TRP A 104 29.58 10.55 -3.31
CA TRP A 104 28.14 10.66 -3.66
C TRP A 104 27.48 9.31 -3.94
N PHE A 105 28.27 8.25 -4.14
CA PHE A 105 27.79 6.89 -4.34
C PHE A 105 26.85 6.46 -3.20
N TYR A 106 27.20 6.79 -1.96
CA TYR A 106 26.39 6.45 -0.79
C TYR A 106 25.03 7.18 -0.78
N ILE A 107 24.97 8.43 -1.28
CA ILE A 107 23.70 9.17 -1.40
C ILE A 107 22.77 8.45 -2.37
N VAL A 108 23.30 7.98 -3.51
CA VAL A 108 22.52 7.26 -4.52
C VAL A 108 22.01 5.93 -3.97
N CYS A 109 22.87 5.15 -3.30
CA CYS A 109 22.46 3.90 -2.66
C CYS A 109 21.38 4.11 -1.61
N MET A 110 21.51 5.12 -0.74
CA MET A 110 20.50 5.44 0.26
C MET A 110 19.20 5.98 -0.35
N GLY A 111 19.27 6.74 -1.45
CA GLY A 111 18.11 7.20 -2.19
C GLY A 111 17.31 6.04 -2.79
N ILE A 112 18.00 5.08 -3.42
CA ILE A 112 17.39 3.85 -3.94
C ILE A 112 16.79 3.04 -2.78
N GLY A 113 17.53 2.84 -1.69
CA GLY A 113 17.02 2.15 -0.50
C GLY A 113 15.74 2.80 0.05
N THR A 114 15.71 4.14 0.11
CA THR A 114 14.57 4.95 0.55
C THR A 114 13.36 4.80 -0.36
N ALA A 115 13.55 4.55 -1.67
CA ALA A 115 12.44 4.27 -2.59
C ALA A 115 11.89 2.84 -2.45
N TYR A 116 12.77 1.85 -2.34
CA TYR A 116 12.39 0.43 -2.34
C TYR A 116 11.87 -0.06 -0.97
N PHE A 117 12.42 0.41 0.14
CA PHE A 117 12.08 -0.10 1.47
C PHE A 117 10.61 0.21 1.85
N PRO A 118 10.09 1.45 1.72
CA PRO A 118 8.68 1.73 1.95
C PRO A 118 7.74 0.97 1.00
N ALA A 119 8.14 0.81 -0.27
CA ALA A 119 7.38 0.02 -1.24
C ALA A 119 7.31 -1.47 -0.84
N TYR A 120 8.42 -2.04 -0.36
CA TYR A 120 8.45 -3.39 0.20
C TYR A 120 7.53 -3.52 1.41
N VAL A 121 7.60 -2.59 2.36
CA VAL A 121 6.70 -2.56 3.54
C VAL A 121 5.23 -2.50 3.11
N PHE A 122 4.91 -1.71 2.08
CA PHE A 122 3.56 -1.60 1.53
C PHE A 122 3.04 -2.94 0.98
N ILE A 123 3.87 -3.69 0.26
CA ILE A 123 3.49 -4.96 -0.38
C ILE A 123 3.30 -6.07 0.66
N VAL A 124 4.21 -6.17 1.64
CA VAL A 124 4.21 -7.23 2.67
C VAL A 124 3.15 -6.97 3.75
N SER A 125 2.84 -5.71 4.03
CA SER A 125 1.86 -5.38 5.06
C SER A 125 0.45 -5.83 4.64
N HIS A 126 -0.24 -6.56 5.51
CA HIS A 126 -1.63 -6.97 5.28
C HIS A 126 -2.64 -5.90 5.74
N LYS A 127 -2.41 -5.29 6.92
CA LYS A 127 -3.24 -4.23 7.50
C LYS A 127 -2.44 -2.93 7.64
N HIS A 128 -3.12 -1.79 7.52
CA HIS A 128 -2.56 -0.43 7.61
C HIS A 128 -1.31 -0.25 6.72
N LYS A 129 -1.42 -0.68 5.46
CA LYS A 129 -0.29 -0.76 4.53
C LYS A 129 0.31 0.63 4.25
N PHE A 130 -0.56 1.63 4.08
CA PHE A 130 -0.17 2.99 3.79
C PHE A 130 0.54 3.65 4.98
N GLU A 131 0.01 3.46 6.19
CA GLU A 131 0.55 4.05 7.42
C GLU A 131 1.93 3.47 7.75
N LYS A 132 2.10 2.14 7.61
CA LYS A 132 3.39 1.48 7.83
C LYS A 132 4.43 1.89 6.77
N ALA A 133 4.03 1.95 5.50
CA ALA A 133 4.91 2.40 4.43
C ALA A 133 5.32 3.86 4.62
N LEU A 134 4.39 4.73 5.03
CA LEU A 134 4.68 6.13 5.31
C LEU A 134 5.61 6.32 6.52
N ALA A 135 5.44 5.52 7.58
CA ALA A 135 6.37 5.50 8.70
C ALA A 135 7.78 5.04 8.30
N ALA A 136 7.87 3.98 7.50
CA ALA A 136 9.13 3.54 6.92
C ALA A 136 9.79 4.65 6.09
N LEU A 137 9.03 5.31 5.21
CA LEU A 137 9.52 6.44 4.41
C LEU A 137 10.00 7.60 5.30
N SER A 138 9.27 7.93 6.35
CA SER A 138 9.62 9.02 7.28
C SER A 138 10.99 8.79 7.93
N VAL A 139 11.26 7.57 8.38
CA VAL A 139 12.56 7.19 8.96
C VAL A 139 13.66 7.21 7.90
N CYS A 140 13.39 6.67 6.69
CA CYS A 140 14.36 6.66 5.60
C CYS A 140 14.75 8.06 5.14
N VAL A 141 13.82 9.03 5.09
CA VAL A 141 14.11 10.42 4.71
C VAL A 141 15.09 11.07 5.69
N ILE A 142 14.92 10.86 7.00
CA ILE A 142 15.87 11.35 8.01
C ILE A 142 17.25 10.72 7.80
N GLY A 143 17.30 9.41 7.58
CA GLY A 143 18.54 8.69 7.28
C GLY A 143 19.22 9.16 5.99
N LEU A 144 18.44 9.46 4.95
CA LEU A 144 18.93 10.00 3.68
C LEU A 144 19.56 11.39 3.87
N VAL A 145 18.88 12.28 4.59
CA VAL A 145 19.40 13.63 4.90
C VAL A 145 20.67 13.54 5.75
N GLY A 146 20.72 12.61 6.70
CA GLY A 146 21.95 12.31 7.47
C GLY A 146 23.09 11.79 6.58
N THR A 147 22.77 10.94 5.60
CA THR A 147 23.77 10.44 4.64
C THR A 147 24.30 11.59 3.77
N VAL A 148 23.44 12.49 3.30
CA VAL A 148 23.87 13.69 2.56
C VAL A 148 24.83 14.53 3.40
N GLN A 149 24.52 14.76 4.69
CA GLN A 149 25.43 15.46 5.61
C GLN A 149 26.80 14.77 5.72
N VAL A 150 26.81 13.46 5.98
CA VAL A 150 28.06 12.70 6.15
C VAL A 150 28.89 12.75 4.87
N VAL A 151 28.26 12.55 3.71
CA VAL A 151 28.97 12.54 2.43
C VAL A 151 29.54 13.91 2.10
N LEU A 152 28.76 14.97 2.21
CA LEU A 152 29.22 16.33 1.89
C LEU A 152 30.35 16.76 2.82
N TYR A 153 30.18 16.56 4.13
CA TYR A 153 31.14 17.05 5.13
C TYR A 153 32.38 16.15 5.26
N HIS A 154 32.20 14.84 5.46
CA HIS A 154 33.33 13.95 5.74
C HIS A 154 34.03 13.42 4.49
N LEU A 155 33.30 13.19 3.38
CA LEU A 155 33.88 12.57 2.18
C LEU A 155 34.30 13.61 1.14
N MET A 156 33.53 14.68 0.97
CA MET A 156 33.84 15.74 0.00
C MET A 156 34.52 16.96 0.63
N GLY A 157 34.44 17.14 1.95
CA GLY A 157 34.97 18.33 2.63
C GLY A 157 34.26 19.63 2.24
N ILE A 158 33.00 19.54 1.79
CA ILE A 158 32.20 20.67 1.31
C ILE A 158 31.20 21.08 2.38
N GLY A 159 31.20 22.37 2.71
CA GLY A 159 30.21 22.99 3.60
C GLY A 159 30.39 22.67 5.07
N ASP A 160 29.45 23.16 5.88
CA ASP A 160 29.44 22.98 7.34
C ASP A 160 28.47 21.89 7.79
N ILE A 161 28.48 21.59 9.10
CA ILE A 161 27.49 20.72 9.73
C ILE A 161 26.13 21.43 9.77
N TRP A 162 25.31 21.20 8.75
CA TRP A 162 23.98 21.79 8.58
C TRP A 162 22.85 20.86 9.03
N PHE A 163 23.10 19.56 9.19
CA PHE A 163 22.09 18.57 9.56
C PHE A 163 21.30 18.95 10.81
N TRP A 164 21.98 19.35 11.89
CA TRP A 164 21.31 19.71 13.14
C TRP A 164 20.65 21.09 13.10
N LYS A 165 21.22 22.02 12.33
CA LYS A 165 20.77 23.43 12.28
C LYS A 165 19.60 23.64 11.32
N LEU A 166 19.63 22.98 10.17
CA LEU A 166 18.69 23.17 9.07
C LEU A 166 17.99 21.87 8.71
N GLY A 167 18.74 20.78 8.49
CA GLY A 167 18.18 19.54 7.93
C GLY A 167 17.11 18.90 8.79
N LEU A 168 17.45 18.58 10.04
CA LEU A 168 16.54 17.92 10.97
C LEU A 168 15.33 18.79 11.33
N PRO A 169 15.47 20.11 11.63
CA PRO A 169 14.31 20.99 11.83
C PRO A 169 13.36 21.03 10.63
N ILE A 170 13.88 21.24 9.41
CA ILE A 170 13.07 21.30 8.19
C ILE A 170 12.33 19.96 7.98
N VAL A 171 13.06 18.85 7.99
CA VAL A 171 12.47 17.51 7.79
C VAL A 171 11.42 17.22 8.87
N SER A 172 11.73 17.50 10.14
CA SER A 172 10.78 17.24 11.23
C SER A 172 9.48 18.03 11.07
N TYR A 173 9.55 19.28 10.62
CA TYR A 173 8.37 20.12 10.41
C TYR A 173 7.49 19.57 9.28
N TRP A 174 8.11 19.18 8.16
CA TRP A 174 7.41 18.54 7.05
C TRP A 174 6.80 17.19 7.42
N LEU A 175 7.51 16.38 8.20
CA LEU A 175 6.98 15.11 8.70
C LEU A 175 5.77 15.35 9.60
N VAL A 176 5.82 16.33 10.51
CA VAL A 176 4.67 16.70 11.34
C VAL A 176 3.48 17.13 10.48
N ALA A 177 3.70 17.94 9.43
CA ALA A 177 2.64 18.36 8.51
C ALA A 177 1.97 17.17 7.81
N VAL A 178 2.78 16.23 7.30
CA VAL A 178 2.28 15.00 6.64
C VAL A 178 1.50 14.12 7.63
N TRP A 179 2.06 13.88 8.81
CA TRP A 179 1.44 13.04 9.84
C TRP A 179 0.18 13.66 10.45
N MET A 180 0.10 14.98 10.54
CA MET A 180 -1.10 15.69 10.96
C MET A 180 -2.27 15.44 10.00
N GLY A 181 -2.03 15.43 8.69
CA GLY A 181 -3.05 15.07 7.71
C GLY A 181 -3.51 13.61 7.79
N VAL A 182 -2.58 12.68 8.05
CA VAL A 182 -2.93 11.27 8.29
C VAL A 182 -3.73 11.10 9.58
N PHE A 183 -3.35 11.81 10.64
CA PHE A 183 -4.05 11.79 11.91
C PHE A 183 -5.47 12.37 11.79
N PHE A 184 -5.63 13.46 11.04
CA PHE A 184 -6.93 14.04 10.69
C PHE A 184 -7.83 12.98 10.04
N ARG A 185 -7.32 12.22 9.08
CA ARG A 185 -8.06 11.12 8.46
C ARG A 185 -8.49 10.05 9.47
N ILE A 186 -7.60 9.67 10.39
CA ILE A 186 -7.88 8.63 11.38
C ILE A 186 -8.96 9.07 12.37
N ILE A 187 -8.93 10.33 12.83
CA ILE A 187 -9.93 10.88 13.77
C ILE A 187 -11.29 11.07 13.10
N PHE A 188 -11.33 11.71 11.94
CA PHE A 188 -12.58 12.10 11.30
C PHE A 188 -13.16 11.02 10.39
N HIS A 189 -12.47 9.88 10.25
CA HIS A 189 -12.85 8.76 9.37
C HIS A 189 -13.16 9.19 7.93
N CYS A 190 -12.54 10.27 7.46
CA CYS A 190 -12.76 10.82 6.13
C CYS A 190 -11.96 10.11 5.03
N ASN A 191 -12.33 10.37 3.77
CA ASN A 191 -11.57 9.91 2.61
C ASN A 191 -10.13 10.45 2.57
N TRP A 192 -9.25 9.73 1.88
CA TRP A 192 -7.83 10.12 1.71
C TRP A 192 -7.67 11.48 1.00
N LEU A 193 -8.64 11.91 0.20
CA LEU A 193 -8.65 13.22 -0.46
C LEU A 193 -8.65 14.38 0.55
N TYR A 194 -9.40 14.26 1.66
CA TYR A 194 -9.36 15.26 2.73
C TYR A 194 -8.01 15.28 3.42
N ALA A 195 -7.38 14.11 3.62
CA ALA A 195 -6.04 14.03 4.20
C ALA A 195 -5.01 14.76 3.33
N ILE A 196 -5.01 14.53 2.01
CA ILE A 196 -4.11 15.22 1.08
C ILE A 196 -4.41 16.72 1.06
N ALA A 197 -5.68 17.14 1.09
CA ALA A 197 -6.04 18.56 1.15
C ALA A 197 -5.51 19.25 2.41
N VAL A 198 -5.59 18.60 3.58
CA VAL A 198 -5.01 19.10 4.82
C VAL A 198 -3.49 19.20 4.72
N ILE A 199 -2.81 18.19 4.15
CA ILE A 199 -1.35 18.24 3.93
C ILE A 199 -0.97 19.40 3.00
N ALA A 200 -1.72 19.62 1.92
CA ALA A 200 -1.50 20.72 1.00
C ALA A 200 -1.69 22.09 1.67
N LEU A 201 -2.68 22.24 2.56
CA LEU A 201 -2.83 23.46 3.37
C LEU A 201 -1.66 23.65 4.35
N LEU A 202 -1.22 22.58 5.03
CA LEU A 202 -0.08 22.62 5.95
C LEU A 202 1.26 22.82 5.24
N ALA A 203 1.35 22.53 3.93
CA ALA A 203 2.53 22.81 3.12
C ALA A 203 2.80 24.33 3.01
N ILE A 204 1.77 25.18 3.11
CA ILE A 204 1.93 26.65 3.07
C ILE A 204 2.77 27.18 4.25
N PRO A 205 2.38 26.96 5.53
CA PRO A 205 3.20 27.36 6.66
C PRO A 205 4.51 26.56 6.74
N SER A 206 4.56 25.32 6.24
CA SER A 206 5.81 24.54 6.17
C SER A 206 6.82 25.15 5.19
N ASN A 207 6.37 25.61 4.02
CA ASN A 207 7.19 26.36 3.07
C ASN A 207 7.69 27.67 3.68
N TYR A 208 6.82 28.44 4.34
CA TYR A 208 7.23 29.67 5.04
C TYR A 208 8.33 29.39 6.07
N TYR A 209 8.13 28.39 6.93
CA TYR A 209 9.09 28.00 7.95
C TYR A 209 10.44 27.58 7.35
N THR A 210 10.41 26.77 6.28
CA THR A 210 11.62 26.34 5.56
C THR A 210 12.40 27.54 5.02
N ASN A 211 11.73 28.47 4.33
CA ASN A 211 12.38 29.64 3.75
C ASN A 211 12.91 30.61 4.81
N ARG A 212 12.22 30.75 5.95
CA ARG A 212 12.70 31.54 7.08
C ARG A 212 13.95 30.94 7.72
N LEU A 213 14.00 29.61 7.88
CA LEU A 213 15.19 28.93 8.43
C LEU A 213 16.41 29.04 7.51
N VAL A 214 16.20 28.97 6.20
CA VAL A 214 17.27 29.11 5.21
C VAL A 214 17.72 30.58 5.05
N GLY A 215 16.96 31.54 5.60
CA GLY A 215 17.26 32.97 5.52
C GLY A 215 16.76 33.63 4.23
N CYS A 216 15.89 32.98 3.47
CA CYS A 216 15.27 33.55 2.28
C CYS A 216 14.12 34.51 2.61
N TYR A 217 13.45 34.32 3.75
CA TYR A 217 12.40 35.22 4.25
C TYR A 217 12.84 35.81 5.59
N GLU A 218 12.91 37.13 5.67
CA GLU A 218 13.15 37.85 6.92
C GLU A 218 11.82 38.10 7.64
N GLY A 219 10.75 38.37 6.89
CA GLY A 219 9.44 38.72 7.41
C GLY A 219 8.26 38.02 6.73
N ILE A 220 7.06 38.34 7.22
CA ILE A 220 5.81 37.85 6.60
C ILE A 220 5.50 38.58 5.28
N PHE A 221 6.08 39.75 5.05
CA PHE A 221 5.92 40.49 3.80
C PHE A 221 6.54 39.74 2.61
N ASP A 222 7.76 39.23 2.77
CA ASP A 222 8.44 38.39 1.76
C ASP A 222 7.60 37.15 1.41
N PHE A 223 6.88 36.60 2.40
CA PHE A 223 5.96 35.50 2.17
C PHE A 223 4.79 35.91 1.28
N PHE A 224 4.17 37.07 1.52
CA PHE A 224 3.06 37.55 0.69
C PHE A 224 3.49 37.90 -0.72
N GLU A 225 4.68 38.49 -0.89
CA GLU A 225 5.25 38.78 -2.22
C GLU A 225 5.47 37.49 -3.03
N ASN A 226 6.00 36.46 -2.36
CA ASN A 226 6.28 35.18 -3.01
C ASN A 226 5.09 34.19 -2.96
N PHE A 227 3.95 34.58 -2.39
CA PHE A 227 2.81 33.67 -2.19
C PHE A 227 2.27 33.13 -3.51
N ILE A 228 2.23 33.97 -4.54
CA ILE A 228 1.77 33.56 -5.88
C ILE A 228 2.67 32.45 -6.44
N SER A 229 3.98 32.54 -6.23
CA SER A 229 4.93 31.56 -6.76
C SER A 229 5.01 30.29 -5.92
N ASN A 230 4.97 30.40 -4.58
CA ASN A 230 5.31 29.29 -3.68
C ASN A 230 4.12 28.73 -2.87
N GLY A 231 3.02 29.47 -2.76
CA GLY A 231 1.87 29.13 -1.90
C GLY A 231 0.57 28.87 -2.67
N LEU A 232 0.32 29.60 -3.75
CA LEU A 232 -0.94 29.57 -4.50
C LEU A 232 -1.24 28.20 -5.10
N GLY A 233 -0.23 27.47 -5.59
CA GLY A 233 -0.41 26.12 -6.12
C GLY A 233 -0.92 25.13 -5.07
N ASN A 234 -0.37 25.19 -3.85
CA ASN A 234 -0.81 24.35 -2.73
C ASN A 234 -2.24 24.69 -2.29
N LEU A 235 -2.60 25.97 -2.28
CA LEU A 235 -3.96 26.42 -1.97
C LEU A 235 -4.97 25.93 -3.01
N LEU A 236 -4.68 26.12 -4.30
CA LEU A 236 -5.55 25.64 -5.38
C LEU A 236 -5.70 24.11 -5.34
N LEU A 237 -4.61 23.38 -5.13
CA LEU A 237 -4.63 21.93 -4.97
C LEU A 237 -5.55 21.51 -3.81
N ALA A 238 -5.45 22.18 -2.66
CA ALA A 238 -6.31 21.90 -1.53
C ALA A 238 -7.80 22.12 -1.86
N ILE A 239 -8.14 23.24 -2.52
CA ILE A 239 -9.53 23.55 -2.90
C ILE A 239 -10.07 22.49 -3.88
N ILE A 240 -9.30 22.13 -4.90
CA ILE A 240 -9.69 21.11 -5.88
C ILE A 240 -9.93 19.77 -5.19
N LEU A 241 -9.02 19.35 -4.30
CA LEU A 241 -9.14 18.08 -3.58
C LEU A 241 -10.35 18.06 -2.65
N LEU A 242 -10.68 19.17 -1.99
CA LEU A 242 -11.89 19.26 -1.16
C LEU A 242 -13.17 19.16 -2.00
N CYS A 243 -13.20 19.81 -3.17
CA CYS A 243 -14.31 19.69 -4.11
C CYS A 243 -14.49 18.25 -4.62
N CYS A 244 -13.39 17.60 -5.02
CA CYS A 244 -13.38 16.20 -5.44
C CYS A 244 -13.80 15.26 -4.30
N ALA A 245 -13.34 15.52 -3.07
CA ALA A 245 -13.69 14.72 -1.91
C ALA A 245 -15.20 14.77 -1.63
N LYS A 246 -15.79 15.98 -1.67
CA LYS A 246 -17.23 16.18 -1.48
C LYS A 246 -18.06 15.55 -2.60
N TRP A 247 -17.53 15.49 -3.82
CA TRP A 247 -18.20 14.80 -4.92
C TRP A 247 -18.15 13.28 -4.77
N TRP A 248 -17.04 12.74 -4.26
CA TRP A 248 -16.88 11.30 -3.98
C TRP A 248 -17.78 10.80 -2.85
N ASP A 249 -18.14 11.67 -1.90
CA ASP A 249 -19.05 11.34 -0.78
C ASP A 249 -20.55 11.45 -1.13
N ARG A 250 -20.91 11.98 -2.30
CA ARG A 250 -22.31 12.06 -2.78
C ARG A 250 -22.72 10.78 -3.51
#